data_AF-A0A3S2BBV3-F1
#
_entry.id   AF-A0A3S2BBV3-F1
#
_cell.length_a   1.000
_cell.length_b   1.000
_cell.length_c   1.000
_cell.angle_alpha   90.00
_cell.angle_beta   90.00
_cell.angle_gamma   90.00
#
_symmetry.space_group_name_H-M   'P 1'
#
loop_
_entity.id
_entity.type
_entity.pdbx_description
1 polymer ?
#
loop_
_entity_poly.entity_id
_entity_poly.type
_entity_poly.pdbx_seq_one_letter_code
_entity_poly.pdbx_strand_id
1 'polypeptide(L)'
;MHLMRRQPEHAIITPDPQDRRLTELVAGVDHTGATVEVRVPIERALTLYLNAQEIVTMMTVNDYPEYLALGYLLNQNMLLPDDVVTDVEYDEDLQVVVVRTERNTDYEQKLRKRTQTSGCAQGTAFGDVLE
;
A
#
# COMPACT_ATOMS: atom_id res chain seq x y z
N MET A 1 -17.12 25.91 -13.43
CA MET A 1 -17.96 25.53 -12.27
C MET A 1 -18.22 24.02 -12.35
N HIS A 2 -17.20 23.23 -11.97
CA HIS A 2 -17.24 21.77 -12.12
C HIS A 2 -17.82 21.18 -10.83
N LEU A 3 -18.88 20.39 -10.98
CA LEU A 3 -19.71 19.86 -9.93
C LEU A 3 -18.87 18.98 -8.97
N MET A 4 -18.55 19.48 -7.77
CA MET A 4 -18.06 18.65 -6.68
C MET A 4 -19.17 17.64 -6.34
N ARG A 5 -18.99 16.39 -6.78
CA ARG A 5 -19.88 15.28 -6.44
C ARG A 5 -19.90 15.13 -4.91
N ARG A 6 -21.10 15.12 -4.34
CA ARG A 6 -21.34 14.80 -2.92
C ARG A 6 -20.61 13.49 -2.59
N GLN A 7 -19.72 13.53 -1.60
CA GLN A 7 -19.22 12.30 -0.98
C GLN A 7 -20.42 11.53 -0.40
N PRO A 8 -20.49 10.21 -0.58
CA PRO A 8 -21.56 9.40 0.01
C PRO A 8 -21.47 9.56 1.53
N GLU A 9 -22.63 9.78 2.15
CA GLU A 9 -22.83 10.05 3.58
C GLU A 9 -22.30 8.96 4.56
N HIS A 10 -21.67 7.90 4.04
CA HIS A 10 -21.12 6.77 4.81
C HIS A 10 -19.70 6.32 4.42
N ALA A 11 -18.97 7.03 3.54
CA ALA A 11 -17.60 6.61 3.23
C ALA A 11 -16.59 7.21 4.21
N ILE A 12 -16.09 6.37 5.12
CA ILE A 12 -15.08 6.75 6.13
C ILE A 12 -13.68 6.90 5.50
N ILE A 13 -13.40 6.15 4.43
CA ILE A 13 -12.12 6.19 3.69
C ILE A 13 -12.44 6.35 2.20
N THR A 14 -11.91 7.42 1.58
CA THR A 14 -12.00 7.66 0.13
C THR A 14 -10.71 8.30 -0.37
N PRO A 15 -10.24 7.97 -1.58
CA PRO A 15 -9.11 8.69 -2.18
C PRO A 15 -9.48 10.16 -2.41
N ASP A 16 -8.50 11.05 -2.29
CA ASP A 16 -8.62 12.45 -2.75
C ASP A 16 -8.12 12.55 -4.20
N PRO A 17 -9.00 12.72 -5.20
CA PRO A 17 -8.58 12.83 -6.61
C PRO A 17 -7.78 14.11 -6.92
N GLN A 18 -7.70 15.06 -5.97
CA GLN A 18 -6.92 16.28 -6.11
C GLN A 18 -5.56 16.21 -5.39
N ASP A 19 -5.26 15.12 -4.67
CA ASP A 19 -3.95 14.94 -4.07
C ASP A 19 -2.88 14.78 -5.17
N ARG A 20 -1.99 15.77 -5.22
CA ARG A 20 -0.90 15.85 -6.21
C ARG A 20 0.20 14.83 -5.94
N ARG A 21 0.26 14.24 -4.74
CA ARG A 21 1.18 13.12 -4.47
C ARG A 21 0.75 11.88 -5.24
N LEU A 22 -0.54 11.68 -5.49
CA LEU A 22 -1.05 10.42 -6.06
C LEU A 22 -1.02 10.39 -7.59
N THR A 23 -0.85 11.54 -8.24
CA THR A 23 -0.94 11.66 -9.70
C THR A 23 0.11 12.60 -10.29
N GLU A 24 0.52 12.33 -11.53
CA GLU A 24 1.36 13.24 -12.32
C GLU A 24 0.60 13.77 -13.54
N LEU A 25 0.93 14.99 -13.97
CA LEU A 25 0.39 15.56 -15.21
C LEU A 25 1.17 15.01 -16.40
N VAL A 26 0.45 14.35 -17.31
CA VAL A 26 1.01 13.79 -18.54
C VAL A 26 0.34 14.46 -19.73
N ALA A 27 1.16 14.97 -20.66
CA ALA A 27 0.69 15.48 -21.94
C ALA A 27 0.47 14.33 -22.93
N GLY A 28 -0.62 14.38 -23.67
CA GLY A 28 -0.99 13.38 -24.68
C GLY A 28 -1.75 13.98 -25.85
N VAL A 29 -2.17 13.11 -26.76
CA VAL A 29 -3.01 13.46 -27.91
C VAL A 29 -4.29 12.65 -27.84
N ASP A 30 -5.44 13.31 -27.95
CA ASP A 30 -6.74 12.65 -27.93
C ASP A 30 -7.13 12.05 -29.30
N HIS A 31 -8.30 11.41 -29.35
CA HIS A 31 -8.81 10.77 -30.56
C HIS A 31 -9.10 11.74 -31.74
N THR A 32 -9.13 13.05 -31.49
CA THR A 32 -9.32 14.10 -32.52
C THR A 32 -8.01 14.69 -33.03
N GLY A 33 -6.87 14.29 -32.43
CA GLY A 33 -5.57 14.88 -32.71
C GLY A 33 -5.25 16.12 -31.88
N ALA A 34 -6.08 16.49 -30.91
CA ALA A 34 -5.84 17.63 -30.04
C ALA A 34 -4.89 17.26 -28.88
N THR A 35 -4.01 18.19 -28.51
CA THR A 35 -3.18 18.03 -27.31
C THR A 35 -4.02 18.17 -26.05
N VAL A 36 -3.85 17.25 -25.11
CA VAL A 36 -4.52 17.23 -23.81
C VAL A 36 -3.52 17.00 -22.68
N GLU A 37 -3.84 17.49 -21.49
CA GLU A 37 -3.12 17.17 -20.25
C GLU A 37 -4.05 16.37 -19.32
N VAL A 38 -3.55 15.25 -18.79
CA VAL A 38 -4.33 14.35 -17.93
C VAL A 38 -3.53 14.04 -16.67
N ARG A 39 -4.20 14.01 -15.51
CA ARG A 39 -3.62 13.47 -14.27
C ARG A 39 -3.65 11.95 -14.32
N VAL A 40 -2.49 11.32 -14.28
CA VAL A 40 -2.32 9.87 -14.32
C VAL A 40 -1.86 9.39 -12.93
N PRO A 41 -2.52 8.40 -12.32
CA PRO A 41 -2.03 7.78 -11.09
C PRO A 41 -0.63 7.22 -11.28
N ILE A 42 0.23 7.42 -10.29
CA ILE A 42 1.58 6.89 -10.30
C ILE A 42 1.79 5.88 -9.19
N GLU A 43 2.58 4.85 -9.47
CA GLU A 43 2.95 3.84 -8.50
C GLU A 43 4.33 4.14 -7.90
N ARG A 44 4.46 3.94 -6.59
CA ARG A 44 5.69 4.02 -5.82
C ARG A 44 5.92 2.72 -5.07
N ALA A 45 7.18 2.36 -4.92
CA ALA A 45 7.54 1.27 -4.04
C ALA A 45 7.24 1.66 -2.59
N LEU A 46 6.60 0.77 -1.84
CA LEU A 46 6.35 0.89 -0.41
C LEU A 46 6.84 -0.40 0.26
N THR A 47 7.82 -0.29 1.15
CA THR A 47 8.35 -1.44 1.89
C THR A 47 7.65 -1.57 3.24
N LEU A 48 7.04 -2.72 3.48
CA LEU A 48 6.33 -3.05 4.71
C LEU A 48 7.23 -3.83 5.66
N TYR A 49 7.34 -3.34 6.89
CA TYR A 49 7.94 -4.05 8.01
C TYR A 49 6.89 -4.42 9.05
N LEU A 50 7.04 -5.61 9.64
CA LEU A 50 6.36 -6.02 10.87
C LEU A 50 7.42 -6.22 11.95
N ASN A 51 7.33 -5.42 13.01
CA ASN A 51 8.35 -5.27 14.04
C ASN A 51 9.71 -4.83 13.46
N ALA A 52 10.69 -5.73 13.41
CA ALA A 52 12.01 -5.47 12.82
C ALA A 52 12.23 -6.24 11.50
N GLN A 53 11.19 -6.90 10.99
CA GLN A 53 11.30 -7.79 9.83
C GLN A 53 10.68 -7.16 8.59
N GLU A 54 11.46 -7.06 7.51
CA GLU A 54 10.94 -6.72 6.19
C GLU A 54 10.04 -7.85 5.68
N ILE A 55 8.82 -7.52 5.30
CA ILE A 55 7.81 -8.47 4.83
C ILE A 55 7.75 -8.49 3.30
N VAL A 56 7.57 -7.31 2.69
CA VAL A 56 7.38 -7.18 1.25
C VAL A 56 7.68 -5.74 0.82
N THR A 57 8.13 -5.57 -0.42
CA THR A 57 8.07 -4.27 -1.11
C THR A 57 7.05 -4.34 -2.22
N MET A 58 6.05 -3.46 -2.17
CA MET A 58 4.92 -3.41 -3.09
C MET A 58 4.88 -2.13 -3.91
N MET A 59 4.43 -2.20 -5.16
CA MET A 59 4.14 -1.01 -5.97
C MET A 59 2.72 -0.55 -5.65
N THR A 60 2.57 0.70 -5.22
CA THR A 60 1.30 1.23 -4.70
C THR A 60 1.10 2.68 -5.12
N VAL A 61 -0.15 3.13 -5.17
CA VAL A 61 -0.47 4.57 -5.31
C VAL A 61 -0.03 5.37 -4.08
N ASN A 62 0.10 4.70 -2.94
CA ASN A 62 0.56 5.24 -1.67
C ASN A 62 -0.33 6.35 -1.08
N ASP A 63 -1.66 6.13 -1.13
CA ASP A 63 -2.69 7.04 -0.60
C ASP A 63 -2.82 6.93 0.93
N TYR A 64 -3.05 5.72 1.45
CA TYR A 64 -3.14 5.40 2.88
C TYR A 64 -2.17 4.26 3.25
N PRO A 65 -0.85 4.52 3.33
CA PRO A 65 0.16 3.49 3.59
C PRO A 65 -0.07 2.70 4.88
N GLU A 66 -0.48 3.36 5.98
CA GLU A 66 -0.70 2.66 7.26
C GLU A 66 -1.86 1.67 7.17
N TYR A 67 -2.96 2.06 6.51
CA TYR A 67 -4.12 1.18 6.35
C TYR A 67 -3.85 0.05 5.36
N LEU A 68 -3.08 0.33 4.31
CA LEU A 68 -2.62 -0.71 3.38
C LEU A 68 -1.74 -1.74 4.10
N ALA A 69 -0.82 -1.30 4.96
CA ALA A 69 0.03 -2.17 5.76
C ALA A 69 -0.78 -3.11 6.65
N LEU A 70 -1.68 -2.57 7.47
CA LEU A 70 -2.54 -3.37 8.35
C LEU A 70 -3.41 -4.35 7.56
N GLY A 71 -4.06 -3.87 6.51
CA GLY A 71 -4.90 -4.69 5.64
C GLY A 71 -4.11 -5.81 4.97
N TYR A 72 -2.88 -5.55 4.52
CA TYR A 72 -2.00 -6.56 3.95
C TYR A 72 -1.67 -7.64 4.98
N LEU A 73 -1.21 -7.26 6.18
CA LEU A 73 -0.83 -8.22 7.24
C LEU A 73 -2.01 -9.08 7.68
N LEU A 74 -3.19 -8.48 7.85
CA LEU A 74 -4.43 -9.22 8.16
C LEU A 74 -4.76 -10.21 7.04
N ASN A 75 -4.71 -9.77 5.78
CA ASN A 75 -5.01 -10.63 4.63
C ASN A 75 -4.00 -11.78 4.46
N GLN A 76 -2.75 -11.59 4.90
CA GLN A 76 -1.72 -12.64 4.90
C GLN A 76 -1.70 -13.49 6.18
N ASN A 77 -2.66 -13.30 7.11
CA ASN A 77 -2.66 -13.93 8.44
C ASN A 77 -1.34 -13.71 9.21
N MET A 78 -0.66 -12.59 8.96
CA MET A 78 0.55 -12.18 9.67
C MET A 78 0.23 -11.34 10.92
N LEU A 79 -0.96 -10.76 10.95
CA LEU A 79 -1.57 -10.14 12.13
C LEU A 79 -2.85 -10.93 12.46
N LEU A 80 -2.93 -11.45 13.68
CA LEU A 80 -4.11 -12.18 14.16
C LEU A 80 -5.14 -11.21 14.79
N PRO A 81 -6.42 -11.59 14.88
CA PRO A 81 -7.46 -10.72 15.45
C PRO A 81 -7.20 -10.29 16.90
N ASP A 82 -6.43 -11.06 17.65
CA ASP A 82 -6.05 -10.83 19.05
C ASP A 82 -4.65 -10.22 19.21
N ASP A 83 -3.91 -10.01 18.12
CA ASP A 83 -2.63 -9.30 18.17
C ASP A 83 -2.86 -7.82 18.51
N VAL A 84 -2.10 -7.32 19.49
CA VAL A 84 -2.12 -5.90 19.87
C VAL A 84 -1.11 -5.15 19.01
N VAL A 85 -1.60 -4.30 18.12
CA VAL A 85 -0.79 -3.32 17.37
C VAL A 85 -0.47 -2.14 18.28
N THR A 86 0.80 -1.92 18.55
CA THR A 86 1.28 -0.84 19.42
C THR A 86 1.57 0.44 18.66
N ASP A 87 1.94 0.34 17.37
CA ASP A 87 2.28 1.49 16.54
C ASP A 87 2.20 1.15 15.04
N VAL A 88 1.93 2.17 14.21
CA VAL A 88 2.05 2.09 12.75
C VAL A 88 2.64 3.41 12.25
N GLU A 89 3.85 3.33 11.70
CA GLU A 89 4.62 4.51 11.30
C GLU A 89 4.93 4.44 9.80
N TYR A 90 4.63 5.50 9.07
CA TYR A 90 5.00 5.67 7.66
C TYR A 90 6.06 6.76 7.51
N ASP A 91 7.16 6.44 6.82
CA ASP A 91 8.23 7.35 6.46
C ASP A 91 8.16 7.67 4.96
N GLU A 92 7.90 8.94 4.63
CA GLU A 92 7.76 9.41 3.25
C GLU A 92 9.10 9.45 2.49
N ASP A 93 10.22 9.69 3.15
CA ASP A 93 11.51 9.76 2.47
C ASP A 93 12.04 8.37 2.12
N LEU A 94 11.84 7.41 3.03
CA LEU A 94 12.26 6.02 2.85
C LEU A 94 11.24 5.18 2.08
N GLN A 95 9.99 5.66 1.98
CA GLN A 95 8.86 4.88 1.48
C GLN A 95 8.71 3.55 2.24
N VAL A 96 8.75 3.64 3.56
CA VAL A 96 8.68 2.50 4.47
C VAL A 96 7.48 2.66 5.38
N VAL A 97 6.74 1.58 5.61
CA VAL A 97 5.72 1.51 6.66
C VAL A 97 6.08 0.41 7.65
N VAL A 98 6.11 0.74 8.93
CA VAL A 98 6.46 -0.18 10.02
C VAL A 98 5.25 -0.38 10.92
N VAL A 99 4.78 -1.62 11.00
CA VAL A 99 3.74 -2.04 11.95
C VAL A 99 4.43 -2.69 13.16
N ARG A 100 4.09 -2.27 14.37
CA ARG A 100 4.64 -2.85 15.62
C ARG A 100 3.55 -3.57 16.41
N THR A 101 3.90 -4.72 16.98
CA THR A 101 3.00 -5.54 17.80
C THR A 101 3.67 -5.93 19.11
N GLU A 102 2.89 -6.23 20.15
CA GLU A 102 3.44 -6.77 21.41
C GLU A 102 4.04 -8.17 21.23
N ARG A 103 3.40 -8.98 20.38
CA ARG A 103 3.88 -10.30 20.04
C ARG A 103 5.08 -10.18 19.09
N ASN A 104 6.21 -10.74 19.50
CA ASN A 104 7.32 -10.99 18.60
C ASN A 104 6.95 -12.10 17.62
N THR A 105 7.25 -11.87 16.35
CA THR A 105 6.92 -12.78 15.26
C THR A 105 8.19 -13.39 14.66
N ASP A 106 8.34 -14.71 14.70
CA ASP A 106 9.47 -15.43 14.06
C ASP A 106 9.22 -15.65 12.55
N TYR A 107 8.85 -14.57 11.86
CA TYR A 107 8.74 -14.58 10.39
C TYR A 107 10.12 -14.57 9.73
N GLU A 108 11.16 -14.19 10.48
CA GLU A 108 12.55 -14.06 10.04
C GLU A 108 13.10 -15.37 9.44
N GLN A 109 12.79 -16.53 10.05
CA GLN A 109 13.24 -17.83 9.51
C GLN A 109 12.50 -18.26 8.23
N LYS A 110 11.23 -17.88 8.08
CA LYS A 110 10.41 -18.23 6.90
C LYS A 110 10.66 -17.27 5.73
N LEU A 111 10.91 -15.97 5.99
CA LEU A 111 11.15 -14.93 4.97
C LEU A 111 12.60 -14.78 4.53
N ARG A 112 13.60 -15.12 5.37
CA ARG A 112 15.03 -15.07 4.99
C ARG A 112 15.39 -15.81 3.71
N LYS A 113 14.53 -16.74 3.25
CA LYS A 113 14.77 -17.49 2.01
C LYS A 113 14.44 -16.70 0.74
N ARG A 114 13.66 -15.61 0.77
CA ARG A 114 13.31 -14.82 -0.43
C ARG A 114 12.97 -13.37 -0.08
N THR A 115 13.82 -12.41 -0.46
CA THR A 115 13.43 -11.00 -0.62
C THR A 115 12.40 -10.93 -1.74
N GLN A 116 11.15 -10.58 -1.43
CA GLN A 116 10.04 -10.63 -2.40
C GLN A 116 9.58 -9.22 -2.77
N THR A 117 9.82 -8.86 -4.03
CA THR A 117 9.21 -7.70 -4.67
C THR A 117 7.90 -8.15 -5.31
N SER A 118 6.77 -7.47 -5.05
CA SER A 118 5.45 -7.86 -5.58
C SER A 118 5.24 -7.47 -7.06
N GLY A 119 6.23 -7.71 -7.94
CA GLY A 119 6.03 -7.57 -9.38
C GLY A 119 4.99 -8.56 -9.91
N CYS A 120 4.41 -8.30 -11.09
CA CYS A 120 3.33 -9.06 -11.78
C CYS A 120 3.52 -10.59 -11.95
N ALA A 121 4.56 -11.19 -11.38
CA ALA A 121 4.89 -12.61 -11.45
C ALA A 121 4.49 -13.43 -10.20
N GLN A 122 4.13 -12.82 -9.07
CA GLN A 122 3.70 -13.55 -7.88
C GLN A 122 2.41 -12.96 -7.31
N GLY A 123 1.28 -13.59 -7.64
CA GLY A 123 0.01 -13.32 -6.98
C GLY A 123 0.07 -13.53 -5.46
N THR A 124 -1.06 -13.35 -4.77
CA THR A 124 -1.25 -13.63 -3.33
C THR A 124 -0.76 -15.04 -2.98
N ALA A 125 0.49 -15.16 -2.54
CA ALA A 125 1.19 -16.44 -2.44
C ALA A 125 1.51 -16.80 -0.99
N PHE A 126 0.60 -16.59 -0.03
CA PHE A 126 0.87 -16.96 1.37
C PHE A 126 -0.33 -17.55 2.12
N GLY A 127 -1.21 -18.28 1.42
CA GLY A 127 -2.28 -19.07 2.05
C GLY A 127 -1.78 -20.23 2.92
N ASP A 128 -0.59 -20.78 2.64
CA ASP A 128 -0.06 -22.03 3.24
C ASP A 128 1.26 -21.84 4.02
N VAL A 129 1.49 -20.68 4.65
CA VAL A 129 2.73 -20.46 5.44
C VAL A 129 2.52 -20.68 6.96
N LEU A 130 1.31 -21.05 7.37
CA LEU A 130 0.90 -21.25 8.77
C LEU A 130 0.90 -22.71 9.25
N GLU A 131 1.57 -23.63 8.54
CA GLU A 131 1.99 -24.93 9.09
C GLU A 131 3.46 -24.90 9.57
#